data_AF-A0A838JEA1-F1
#
_entry.id   AF-A0A838JEA1-F1
#
_cell.length_a   1.000
_cell.length_b   1.000
_cell.length_c   1.000
_cell.angle_alpha   90.00
_cell.angle_beta   90.00
_cell.angle_gamma   90.00
#
_symmetry.space_group_name_H-M   'P 1'
#
loop_
_entity.id
_entity.type
_entity.pdbx_description
1 polymer ?
#
loop_
_entity_poly.entity_id
_entity_poly.type
_entity_poly.pdbx_seq_one_letter_code
_entity_poly.pdbx_strand_id
1 'polypeptide(L)'
;MLPKSLEGTTTINLPSPANIIVYVIIWAVVIAGVFFVYQRGRTMGRWTTQDILIVAIMGVLLEVYDNLIGDQFITPIIQLIPFGHLLALNDLPYMFLLMVGIALIRKPGCATAMVFLNYILMQLFYGGTGINILMWPYGLLQGLFIDFYIIARGGRVFERGGWSAVVDGLIMGSLRAFPAVTVQSAFLGPLIQGETKTLGYIFFYSLFNLIGNGIEAAISGPIAVRIA
;
A
#
# COMPACT_ATOMS: atom_id res chain seq x y z
N MET A 1 -18.19 2.17 -9.34
CA MET A 1 -18.93 1.12 -8.61
C MET A 1 -18.79 -0.19 -9.38
N LEU A 2 -18.62 -1.32 -8.68
CA LEU A 2 -18.50 -2.64 -9.31
C LEU A 2 -19.87 -3.06 -9.88
N PRO A 3 -19.96 -3.66 -11.08
CA PRO A 3 -21.23 -4.19 -11.57
C PRO A 3 -21.77 -5.24 -10.59
N LYS A 4 -23.05 -5.13 -10.18
CA LYS A 4 -23.70 -6.07 -9.25
C LYS A 4 -23.61 -7.54 -9.69
N SER A 5 -23.50 -7.77 -11.00
CA SER A 5 -23.30 -9.11 -11.58
C SER A 5 -21.96 -9.75 -11.19
N LEU A 6 -20.95 -8.95 -10.84
CA LEU A 6 -19.60 -9.40 -10.47
C LEU A 6 -19.39 -9.50 -8.96
N GLU A 7 -20.27 -8.90 -8.15
CA GLU A 7 -20.16 -8.94 -6.69
C GLU A 7 -20.41 -10.35 -6.15
N GLY A 8 -21.26 -11.15 -6.81
CA GLY A 8 -21.66 -12.47 -6.32
C GLY A 8 -22.53 -12.40 -5.05
N THR A 9 -22.92 -13.55 -4.51
CA THR A 9 -23.87 -13.64 -3.37
C THR A 9 -23.24 -14.17 -2.08
N THR A 10 -22.09 -14.84 -2.15
CA THR A 10 -21.43 -15.44 -0.99
C THR A 10 -20.66 -14.38 -0.21
N THR A 11 -21.12 -14.07 1.00
CA THR A 11 -20.44 -13.15 1.93
C THR A 11 -19.32 -13.86 2.69
N ILE A 12 -18.23 -13.15 2.95
CA ILE A 12 -17.23 -13.61 3.91
C ILE A 12 -17.69 -13.15 5.30
N ASN A 13 -18.11 -14.11 6.12
CA ASN A 13 -18.34 -13.89 7.54
C ASN A 13 -17.85 -15.10 8.31
N LEU A 14 -16.68 -14.97 8.95
CA LEU A 14 -16.13 -16.03 9.77
C LEU A 14 -16.77 -15.96 11.17
N PRO A 15 -16.97 -17.11 11.84
CA PRO A 15 -17.33 -17.14 13.26
C PRO A 15 -16.33 -16.31 14.10
N SER A 16 -16.82 -15.63 15.13
CA SER A 16 -15.98 -14.76 15.98
C SER A 16 -14.65 -15.40 16.45
N PRO A 17 -14.61 -16.66 16.92
CA PRO A 17 -13.35 -17.31 17.28
C PRO A 17 -12.37 -17.45 16.11
N ALA A 18 -12.87 -17.80 14.92
CA ALA A 18 -12.04 -17.94 13.72
C ALA A 18 -11.49 -16.59 13.25
N ASN A 19 -12.29 -15.52 13.33
CA ASN A 19 -11.84 -14.16 13.03
C ASN A 19 -10.67 -13.72 13.93
N ILE A 20 -10.77 -13.97 15.24
CA ILE A 20 -9.71 -13.63 16.20
C ILE A 20 -8.43 -14.42 15.88
N ILE A 21 -8.54 -15.71 15.56
CA ILE A 21 -7.39 -16.54 15.17
C ILE A 21 -6.71 -15.97 13.93
N VAL A 22 -7.49 -15.64 12.89
CA VAL A 22 -6.96 -15.05 11.65
C VAL A 22 -6.28 -13.70 11.94
N TYR A 23 -6.85 -12.88 12.82
CA TYR A 23 -6.25 -11.62 13.22
C TYR A 23 -4.90 -11.79 13.92
N VAL A 24 -4.80 -12.74 14.85
CA VAL A 24 -3.53 -13.09 15.50
C VAL A 24 -2.51 -13.59 14.49
N ILE A 25 -2.92 -14.40 13.51
CA ILE A 25 -2.06 -14.87 12.42
C ILE A 25 -1.57 -13.69 11.58
N ILE A 26 -2.43 -12.75 11.21
CA ILE A 26 -2.06 -11.55 10.45
C ILE A 26 -0.97 -10.77 11.20
N TRP A 27 -1.16 -10.54 12.50
CA TRP A 27 -0.15 -9.89 13.33
C TRP A 27 1.16 -10.67 13.40
N ALA A 28 1.09 -11.99 13.57
CA ALA A 28 2.28 -12.83 13.57
C ALA A 28 3.06 -12.72 12.25
N VAL A 29 2.35 -12.69 11.12
CA VAL A 29 2.93 -12.49 9.78
C VAL A 29 3.57 -11.10 9.66
N VAL A 30 2.90 -10.06 10.14
CA VAL A 30 3.44 -8.68 10.13
C VAL A 30 4.73 -8.59 10.95
N ILE A 31 4.72 -9.10 12.18
CA ILE A 31 5.89 -9.06 13.08
C ILE A 31 7.03 -9.86 12.46
N ALA A 32 6.76 -11.07 11.97
CA ALA A 32 7.75 -11.91 11.29
C ALA A 32 8.32 -11.21 10.04
N GLY A 33 7.46 -10.57 9.25
CA GLY A 33 7.84 -9.82 8.06
C GLY A 33 8.74 -8.63 8.39
N VAL A 34 8.34 -7.79 9.34
CA VAL A 34 9.12 -6.62 9.76
C VAL A 34 10.46 -7.05 10.33
N PHE A 35 10.48 -8.11 11.13
CA PHE A 35 11.71 -8.70 11.64
C PHE A 35 12.62 -9.21 10.50
N PHE A 36 12.04 -9.89 9.50
CA PHE A 36 12.78 -10.33 8.32
C PHE A 36 13.38 -9.15 7.54
N VAL A 37 12.60 -8.09 7.29
CA VAL A 37 13.08 -6.87 6.63
C VAL A 37 14.19 -6.22 7.44
N TYR A 38 14.05 -6.13 8.76
CA TYR A 38 15.07 -5.62 9.66
C TYR A 38 16.38 -6.41 9.57
N GLN A 39 16.31 -7.75 9.62
CA GLN A 39 17.49 -8.62 9.49
C GLN A 39 18.20 -8.44 8.15
N ARG A 40 17.44 -8.35 7.05
CA ARG A 40 17.98 -8.13 5.71
C ARG A 40 18.57 -6.72 5.55
N GLY A 41 17.93 -5.70 6.12
CA GLY A 41 18.42 -4.33 6.15
C GLY A 41 19.81 -4.20 6.77
N ARG A 42 20.13 -5.00 7.81
CA ARG A 42 21.48 -5.02 8.40
C ARG A 42 22.57 -5.45 7.42
N THR A 43 22.24 -6.28 6.44
CA THR A 43 23.18 -6.80 5.44
C THR A 43 23.23 -5.96 4.16
N MET A 44 22.17 -5.21 3.86
CA MET A 44 21.99 -4.52 2.57
C MET A 44 22.28 -3.01 2.61
N GLY A 45 22.96 -2.55 3.66
CA GLY A 45 23.37 -1.16 3.83
C GLY A 45 22.64 -0.46 4.98
N ARG A 46 23.40 0.29 5.76
CA ARG A 46 22.89 0.98 6.95
C ARG A 46 22.08 2.22 6.54
N TRP A 47 20.99 2.46 7.26
CA TRP A 47 20.23 3.71 7.16
C TRP A 47 21.09 4.89 7.63
N THR A 48 21.03 5.96 6.86
CA THR A 48 21.67 7.24 7.11
C THR A 48 20.63 8.23 7.64
N THR A 49 21.10 9.33 8.23
CA THR A 49 20.22 10.43 8.63
C THR A 49 19.43 10.99 7.44
N GLN A 50 20.04 11.04 6.25
CA GLN A 50 19.38 11.49 5.03
C GLN A 50 18.20 10.58 4.65
N ASP A 51 18.35 9.25 4.77
CA ASP A 51 17.25 8.32 4.48
C ASP A 51 16.05 8.56 5.40
N ILE A 52 16.31 8.78 6.70
CA ILE A 52 15.27 9.05 7.69
C ILE A 52 14.55 10.37 7.37
N LEU A 53 15.29 11.42 6.99
CA LEU A 53 14.72 12.70 6.59
C LEU A 53 13.86 12.55 5.32
N ILE A 54 14.32 11.78 4.33
CA ILE A 54 13.53 11.51 3.12
C ILE A 54 12.25 10.76 3.49
N VAL A 55 12.30 9.71 4.32
CA VAL A 55 11.09 9.01 4.77
C VAL A 55 10.10 9.96 5.45
N ALA A 56 10.58 10.86 6.32
CA ALA A 56 9.73 11.82 7.00
C ALA A 56 9.05 12.79 6.02
N ILE A 57 9.82 13.39 5.11
CA ILE A 57 9.29 14.33 4.11
C ILE A 57 8.30 13.61 3.19
N MET A 58 8.68 12.44 2.65
CA MET A 58 7.85 11.68 1.73
C MET A 58 6.58 11.16 2.41
N GLY A 59 6.65 10.69 3.66
CA GLY A 59 5.46 10.26 4.42
C GLY A 59 4.46 11.39 4.64
N VAL A 60 4.93 12.61 4.92
CA VAL A 60 4.06 13.80 5.03
C VAL A 60 3.48 14.19 3.66
N LEU A 61 4.28 14.16 2.59
CA LEU A 61 3.79 14.48 1.25
C LEU A 61 2.74 13.48 0.76
N LEU A 62 2.95 12.19 1.03
CA LEU A 62 1.97 11.14 0.76
C LEU A 62 0.66 11.42 1.50
N GLU A 63 0.74 11.82 2.78
CA GLU A 63 -0.43 12.16 3.59
C GLU A 63 -1.20 13.37 3.07
N VAL A 64 -0.48 14.46 2.78
CA VAL A 64 -1.09 15.67 2.22
C VAL A 64 -1.74 15.36 0.89
N TYR A 65 -1.11 14.52 0.06
CA TYR A 65 -1.75 14.09 -1.16
C TYR A 65 -3.01 13.28 -0.86
N ASP A 66 -2.93 12.18 -0.11
CA ASP A 66 -4.02 11.22 0.07
C ASP A 66 -5.29 11.88 0.65
N ASN A 67 -5.16 12.51 1.82
CA ASN A 67 -6.32 12.96 2.60
C ASN A 67 -6.76 14.41 2.31
N LEU A 68 -5.86 15.27 1.81
CA LEU A 68 -6.19 16.66 1.49
C LEU A 68 -6.51 16.83 0.02
N ILE A 69 -5.65 16.36 -0.89
CA ILE A 69 -5.77 16.63 -2.32
C ILE A 69 -6.61 15.54 -3.01
N GLY A 70 -6.20 14.29 -2.82
CA GLY A 70 -6.75 13.07 -3.38
C GLY A 70 -8.22 12.97 -3.03
N ASP A 71 -8.52 12.70 -1.76
CA ASP A 71 -9.89 12.44 -1.31
C ASP A 71 -10.84 13.61 -1.48
N GLN A 72 -10.40 14.85 -1.24
CA GLN A 72 -11.31 16.00 -1.27
C GLN A 72 -11.51 16.59 -2.68
N PHE A 73 -10.50 16.53 -3.55
CA PHE A 73 -10.55 17.21 -4.85
C PHE A 73 -10.46 16.25 -6.04
N ILE A 74 -9.61 15.22 -5.97
CA ILE A 74 -9.38 14.31 -7.10
C ILE A 74 -10.42 13.20 -7.14
N THR A 75 -10.70 12.55 -6.01
CA THR A 75 -11.64 11.43 -5.90
C THR A 75 -13.04 11.78 -6.43
N PRO A 76 -13.65 12.95 -6.14
CA PRO A 76 -14.94 13.34 -6.72
C PRO A 76 -14.91 13.41 -8.26
N ILE A 77 -13.79 13.83 -8.85
CA ILE A 77 -13.61 13.91 -10.30
C ILE A 77 -13.43 12.51 -10.88
N ILE A 78 -12.59 11.68 -10.26
CA ILE A 78 -12.32 10.30 -10.71
C ILE A 78 -13.57 9.43 -10.62
N GLN A 79 -14.47 9.68 -9.67
CA GLN A 79 -15.75 8.98 -9.56
C GLN A 79 -16.68 9.21 -10.78
N LEU A 80 -16.47 10.28 -11.55
CA LEU A 80 -17.19 10.52 -12.81
C LEU A 80 -16.70 9.62 -13.95
N ILE A 81 -15.49 9.07 -13.83
CA ILE A 81 -14.90 8.18 -14.84
C ILE A 81 -15.35 6.75 -14.57
N PRO A 82 -15.93 6.04 -15.56
CA PRO A 82 -16.23 4.62 -15.42
C PRO A 82 -15.01 3.82 -14.97
N PHE A 83 -15.17 3.00 -13.93
CA PHE A 83 -14.08 2.23 -13.31
C PHE A 83 -12.94 3.04 -12.68
N GLY A 84 -12.98 4.37 -12.67
CA GLY A 84 -11.87 5.20 -12.18
C GLY A 84 -11.49 4.88 -10.74
N HIS A 85 -12.46 4.80 -9.84
CA HIS A 85 -12.23 4.42 -8.44
C HIS A 85 -11.92 2.91 -8.25
N LEU A 86 -12.33 2.04 -9.18
CA LEU A 86 -12.00 0.61 -9.12
C LEU A 86 -10.55 0.33 -9.51
N LEU A 87 -10.04 1.13 -10.45
CA LEU A 87 -8.64 1.16 -10.84
C LEU A 87 -7.79 2.04 -9.92
N ALA A 88 -8.38 2.64 -8.88
CA ALA A 88 -7.70 3.56 -7.97
C ALA A 88 -6.94 4.70 -8.68
N LEU A 89 -7.50 5.24 -9.78
CA LEU A 89 -6.85 6.31 -10.58
C LEU A 89 -6.52 7.58 -9.78
N ASN A 90 -7.18 7.76 -8.64
CA ASN A 90 -6.90 8.82 -7.68
C ASN A 90 -5.55 8.61 -6.96
N ASP A 91 -4.91 7.45 -7.03
CA ASP A 91 -3.66 7.15 -6.34
C ASP A 91 -2.42 7.50 -7.19
N LEU A 92 -2.58 7.97 -8.43
CA LEU A 92 -1.44 8.18 -9.35
C LEU A 92 -0.35 9.10 -8.76
N PRO A 93 -0.67 10.29 -8.22
CA PRO A 93 0.33 11.13 -7.56
C PRO A 93 0.87 10.53 -6.26
N TYR A 94 0.06 9.78 -5.52
CA TYR A 94 0.54 9.01 -4.37
C TYR A 94 1.63 8.02 -4.81
N MET A 95 1.36 7.25 -5.86
CA MET A 95 2.30 6.27 -6.41
C MET A 95 3.56 6.92 -6.91
N PHE A 96 3.44 8.06 -7.57
CA PHE A 96 4.58 8.84 -8.00
C PHE A 96 5.49 9.23 -6.82
N LEU A 97 4.92 9.81 -5.77
CA LEU A 97 5.67 10.16 -4.56
C LEU A 97 6.29 8.91 -3.94
N LEU A 98 5.55 7.82 -3.77
CA LEU A 98 6.07 6.59 -3.20
C LEU A 98 7.25 6.04 -4.02
N MET A 99 7.15 6.02 -5.35
CA MET A 99 8.24 5.57 -6.23
C MET A 99 9.47 6.48 -6.13
N VAL A 100 9.28 7.81 -6.03
CA VAL A 100 10.39 8.76 -5.81
C VAL A 100 11.10 8.46 -4.48
N GLY A 101 10.35 8.29 -3.39
CA GLY A 101 10.93 7.96 -2.08
C GLY A 101 11.71 6.64 -2.09
N ILE A 102 11.17 5.62 -2.77
CA ILE A 102 11.86 4.33 -2.94
C ILE A 102 13.10 4.49 -3.82
N ALA A 103 13.02 5.24 -4.92
CA ALA A 103 14.13 5.47 -5.84
C ALA A 103 15.27 6.28 -5.21
N LEU A 104 14.98 7.15 -4.24
CA LEU A 104 15.98 7.89 -3.49
C LEU A 104 16.69 7.02 -2.44
N ILE A 105 15.95 6.18 -1.71
CA ILE A 105 16.49 5.43 -0.56
C ILE A 105 17.04 4.05 -0.97
N ARG A 106 16.29 3.29 -1.77
CA ARG A 106 16.60 1.92 -2.27
C ARG A 106 17.04 0.90 -1.20
N LYS A 107 16.66 1.11 0.06
CA LYS A 107 17.03 0.24 1.19
C LYS A 107 15.81 -0.53 1.74
N PRO A 108 16.01 -1.75 2.27
CA PRO A 108 14.93 -2.48 2.93
C PRO A 108 14.33 -1.70 4.10
N GLY A 109 13.00 -1.67 4.14
CA GLY A 109 12.19 -1.01 5.15
C GLY A 109 11.73 0.39 4.73
N CYS A 110 12.19 0.93 3.60
CA CYS A 110 11.85 2.30 3.21
C CYS A 110 10.37 2.42 2.81
N ALA A 111 9.84 1.44 2.08
CA ALA A 111 8.45 1.45 1.66
C ALA A 111 7.51 1.25 2.85
N THR A 112 7.79 0.26 3.72
CA THR A 112 7.04 0.06 4.97
C THR A 112 7.05 1.31 5.83
N ALA A 113 8.21 1.94 6.03
CA ALA A 113 8.29 3.13 6.87
C ALA A 113 7.48 4.31 6.29
N MET A 114 7.57 4.57 4.98
CA MET A 114 6.83 5.66 4.34
C MET A 114 5.31 5.43 4.38
N VAL A 115 4.85 4.26 3.95
CA VAL A 115 3.41 3.92 3.92
C VAL A 115 2.83 3.88 5.33
N PHE A 116 3.56 3.30 6.29
CA PHE A 116 3.10 3.24 7.67
C PHE A 116 3.11 4.62 8.35
N LEU A 117 4.08 5.48 8.05
CA LEU A 117 4.10 6.85 8.54
C LEU A 117 2.89 7.64 8.01
N ASN A 118 2.62 7.57 6.70
CA ASN A 118 1.40 8.14 6.11
C ASN A 118 0.16 7.59 6.82
N TYR A 119 0.07 6.27 7.03
CA TYR A 119 -1.07 5.68 7.74
C TYR A 119 -1.25 6.18 9.18
N ILE A 120 -0.16 6.38 9.93
CA ILE A 120 -0.22 6.97 11.28
C ILE A 120 -0.69 8.41 11.22
N LEU A 121 -0.17 9.22 10.27
CA LEU A 121 -0.55 10.61 10.12
C LEU A 121 -2.04 10.74 9.76
N MET A 122 -2.55 9.89 8.87
CA MET A 122 -3.97 9.79 8.55
C MET A 122 -4.80 9.56 9.82
N GLN A 123 -4.43 8.57 10.64
CA GLN A 123 -5.16 8.31 11.90
C GLN A 123 -5.08 9.47 12.89
N LEU A 124 -3.94 10.17 12.94
CA LEU A 124 -3.73 11.29 13.87
C LEU A 124 -4.55 12.52 13.48
N PHE A 125 -4.59 12.87 12.19
CA PHE A 125 -5.26 14.08 11.70
C PHE A 125 -6.74 13.86 11.40
N TYR A 126 -7.12 12.68 10.93
CA TYR A 126 -8.46 12.41 10.40
C TYR A 126 -9.21 11.29 11.14
N GLY A 127 -8.55 10.55 12.04
CA GLY A 127 -9.12 9.35 12.65
C GLY A 127 -10.28 9.56 13.62
N GLY A 128 -10.59 10.81 14.02
CA GLY A 128 -11.70 11.20 14.90
C GLY A 128 -11.64 10.68 16.35
N THR A 129 -11.10 9.48 16.55
CA THR A 129 -10.96 8.73 17.81
C THR A 129 -9.49 8.50 18.18
N GLY A 130 -8.56 9.05 17.40
CA GLY A 130 -7.11 8.92 17.59
C GLY A 130 -6.50 7.70 16.88
N ILE A 131 -5.33 7.29 17.34
CA ILE A 131 -4.56 6.20 16.74
C ILE A 131 -5.22 4.85 17.03
N ASN A 132 -5.64 4.15 15.99
CA ASN A 132 -6.21 2.81 16.06
C ASN A 132 -5.16 1.75 15.72
N ILE A 133 -4.53 1.21 16.77
CA ILE A 133 -3.50 0.17 16.68
C ILE A 133 -4.05 -1.10 16.04
N LEU A 134 -5.34 -1.40 16.19
CA LEU A 134 -5.91 -2.63 15.67
C LEU A 134 -5.83 -2.71 14.14
N MET A 135 -5.75 -1.56 13.48
CA MET A 135 -5.67 -1.43 12.02
C MET A 135 -4.24 -1.29 11.49
N TRP A 136 -3.22 -1.24 12.35
CA TRP A 136 -1.82 -1.13 11.91
C TRP A 136 -1.36 -2.22 10.94
N PRO A 137 -1.84 -3.49 11.02
CA PRO A 137 -1.49 -4.50 10.03
C PRO A 137 -1.81 -4.08 8.60
N TYR A 138 -2.85 -3.28 8.38
CA TYR A 138 -3.20 -2.75 7.06
C TYR A 138 -2.07 -1.88 6.49
N GLY A 139 -1.64 -0.85 7.22
CA GLY A 139 -0.58 0.04 6.76
C GLY A 139 0.78 -0.65 6.65
N LEU A 140 1.10 -1.55 7.59
CA LEU A 140 2.36 -2.28 7.57
C LEU A 140 2.46 -3.26 6.40
N LEU A 141 1.42 -4.07 6.14
CA LEU A 141 1.47 -5.07 5.07
C LEU A 141 1.61 -4.45 3.68
N GLN A 142 1.01 -3.29 3.45
CA GLN A 142 1.13 -2.57 2.19
C GLN A 142 2.57 -2.27 1.80
N GLY A 143 3.36 -1.69 2.71
CA GLY A 143 4.76 -1.42 2.44
C GLY A 143 5.66 -2.65 2.57
N LEU A 144 5.28 -3.63 3.40
CA LEU A 144 6.05 -4.85 3.62
C LEU A 144 6.23 -5.67 2.34
N PHE A 145 5.17 -5.79 1.54
CA PHE A 145 5.21 -6.51 0.27
C PHE A 145 6.15 -5.84 -0.73
N ILE A 146 6.20 -4.50 -0.73
CA ILE A 146 7.18 -3.75 -1.53
C ILE A 146 8.61 -4.00 -1.02
N ASP A 147 8.82 -3.97 0.29
CA ASP A 147 10.14 -4.22 0.86
C ASP A 147 10.65 -5.64 0.60
N PHE A 148 9.76 -6.64 0.54
CA PHE A 148 10.13 -7.98 0.08
C PHE A 148 10.65 -7.99 -1.35
N TYR A 149 10.04 -7.19 -2.24
CA TYR A 149 10.55 -7.02 -3.61
C TYR A 149 11.90 -6.31 -3.64
N ILE A 150 12.09 -5.24 -2.85
CA ILE A 150 13.37 -4.53 -2.73
C ILE A 150 14.48 -5.50 -2.27
N ILE A 151 14.19 -6.35 -1.28
CA ILE A 151 15.09 -7.39 -0.80
C ILE A 151 15.38 -8.42 -1.90
N ALA A 152 14.35 -8.91 -2.59
CA ALA A 152 14.50 -9.88 -3.67
C ALA A 152 15.34 -9.35 -4.84
N ARG A 153 15.27 -8.04 -5.10
CA ARG A 153 16.11 -7.34 -6.09
C ARG A 153 17.51 -6.98 -5.55
N GLY A 154 17.82 -7.33 -4.30
CA GLY A 154 19.12 -7.04 -3.69
C GLY A 154 19.38 -5.53 -3.51
N GLY A 155 18.34 -4.71 -3.34
CA GLY A 155 18.45 -3.25 -3.20
C GLY A 155 18.72 -2.52 -4.51
N ARG A 156 18.65 -3.24 -5.65
CA ARG A 156 18.90 -2.70 -6.99
C ARG A 156 17.62 -2.34 -7.74
N VAL A 157 16.54 -2.11 -7.01
CA VAL A 157 15.33 -1.51 -7.59
C VAL A 157 15.70 -0.17 -8.19
N PHE A 158 15.17 0.13 -9.38
CA PHE A 158 15.41 1.41 -10.05
C PHE A 158 16.88 1.71 -10.41
N GLU A 159 17.79 0.73 -10.30
CA GLU A 159 19.21 0.87 -10.67
C GLU A 159 19.35 1.12 -12.19
N ARG A 160 18.50 0.48 -12.97
CA ARG A 160 18.43 0.64 -14.43
C ARG A 160 17.20 1.48 -14.77
N GLY A 161 17.42 2.61 -15.44
CA GLY A 161 16.33 3.42 -15.97
C GLY A 161 15.58 2.73 -17.12
N GLY A 162 14.69 3.47 -17.77
CA GLY A 162 13.92 2.98 -18.91
C GLY A 162 12.98 1.83 -18.51
N TRP A 163 13.00 0.73 -19.26
CA TRP A 163 12.04 -0.37 -19.09
C TRP A 163 12.17 -1.11 -17.75
N SER A 164 13.38 -1.22 -17.18
CA SER A 164 13.54 -1.86 -15.87
C SER A 164 12.83 -1.07 -14.77
N ALA A 165 12.83 0.26 -14.86
CA ALA A 165 12.10 1.11 -13.92
C ALA A 165 10.57 0.98 -14.09
N VAL A 166 10.08 0.79 -15.32
CA VAL A 166 8.65 0.48 -15.56
C VAL A 166 8.27 -0.82 -14.87
N VAL A 167 9.07 -1.88 -15.04
CA VAL A 167 8.78 -3.20 -14.46
C VAL A 167 8.89 -3.18 -12.93
N ASP A 168 9.93 -2.55 -12.39
CA ASP A 168 10.07 -2.38 -10.93
C ASP A 168 8.86 -1.63 -10.36
N GLY A 169 8.47 -0.51 -10.98
CA GLY A 169 7.28 0.24 -10.60
C GLY A 169 6.00 -0.60 -10.67
N LEU A 170 5.77 -1.31 -11.78
CA LEU A 170 4.59 -2.15 -11.97
C LEU A 170 4.42 -3.19 -10.87
N ILE A 171 5.51 -3.89 -10.54
CA ILE A 171 5.50 -4.93 -9.51
C ILE A 171 5.26 -4.30 -8.14
N MET A 172 5.94 -3.20 -7.80
CA MET A 172 5.79 -2.55 -6.49
C MET A 172 4.38 -1.97 -6.28
N GLY A 173 3.79 -1.32 -7.28
CA GLY A 173 2.41 -0.84 -7.22
C GLY A 173 1.40 -1.98 -7.04
N SER A 174 1.56 -3.05 -7.81
CA SER A 174 0.71 -4.25 -7.70
C SER A 174 0.82 -4.91 -6.31
N LEU A 175 2.04 -5.01 -5.78
CA LEU A 175 2.35 -5.61 -4.49
C LEU A 175 1.80 -4.82 -3.31
N ARG A 176 1.69 -3.49 -3.41
CA ARG A 176 1.04 -2.65 -2.41
C ARG A 176 -0.46 -2.86 -2.38
N ALA A 177 -1.10 -2.87 -3.55
CA ALA A 177 -2.55 -2.91 -3.69
C ALA A 177 -3.17 -4.22 -3.19
N PHE A 178 -2.44 -5.34 -3.37
CA PHE A 178 -2.93 -6.65 -2.96
C PHE A 178 -3.28 -6.74 -1.46
N PRO A 179 -2.35 -6.47 -0.52
CA PRO A 179 -2.68 -6.48 0.90
C PRO A 179 -3.62 -5.33 1.29
N ALA A 180 -3.54 -4.16 0.63
CA ALA A 180 -4.45 -3.04 0.90
C ALA A 180 -5.90 -3.49 0.75
N VAL A 181 -6.27 -4.05 -0.40
CA VAL A 181 -7.67 -4.42 -0.63
C VAL A 181 -8.03 -5.74 0.05
N THR A 182 -7.17 -6.75 -0.05
CA THR A 182 -7.53 -8.11 0.38
C THR A 182 -7.55 -8.22 1.90
N VAL A 183 -6.56 -7.67 2.61
CA VAL A 183 -6.54 -7.76 4.08
C VAL A 183 -7.60 -6.87 4.70
N GLN A 184 -7.80 -5.67 4.16
CA GLN A 184 -8.87 -4.79 4.60
C GLN A 184 -10.24 -5.41 4.39
N SER A 185 -10.55 -5.85 3.17
CA SER A 185 -11.91 -6.25 2.80
C SER A 185 -12.29 -7.66 3.26
N ALA A 186 -11.32 -8.58 3.35
CA ALA A 186 -11.60 -9.98 3.72
C ALA A 186 -11.52 -10.24 5.24
N PHE A 187 -10.74 -9.44 5.99
CA PHE A 187 -10.44 -9.75 7.39
C PHE A 187 -10.65 -8.57 8.33
N LEU A 188 -9.99 -7.44 8.11
CA LEU A 188 -10.02 -6.32 9.07
C LEU A 188 -11.38 -5.61 9.09
N GLY A 189 -11.98 -5.36 7.92
CA GLY A 189 -13.32 -4.77 7.79
C GLY A 189 -14.39 -5.60 8.50
N PRO A 190 -14.53 -6.90 8.20
CA PRO A 190 -15.48 -7.77 8.91
C PRO A 190 -15.27 -7.83 10.42
N LEU A 191 -14.01 -7.89 10.89
CA LEU A 191 -13.71 -8.06 12.31
C LEU A 191 -13.83 -6.77 13.12
N ILE A 192 -13.30 -5.66 12.61
CA ILE A 192 -13.14 -4.40 13.36
C ILE A 192 -14.29 -3.44 13.06
N GLN A 193 -14.79 -3.42 11.82
CA GLN A 193 -15.81 -2.48 11.36
C GLN A 193 -17.21 -3.14 11.24
N GLY A 194 -17.30 -4.47 11.32
CA GLY A 194 -18.54 -5.21 11.13
C GLY A 194 -19.04 -5.22 9.68
N GLU A 195 -18.21 -4.79 8.72
CA GLU A 195 -18.57 -4.74 7.31
C GLU A 195 -18.38 -6.10 6.64
N THR A 196 -19.45 -6.64 6.03
CA THR A 196 -19.34 -7.86 5.21
C THR A 196 -19.33 -7.52 3.73
N LYS A 197 -18.33 -8.01 3.00
CA LYS A 197 -18.28 -7.98 1.54
C LYS A 197 -18.38 -9.39 0.97
N THR A 198 -18.78 -9.49 -0.29
CA THR A 198 -18.86 -10.77 -1.00
C THR A 198 -17.50 -11.17 -1.57
N LEU A 199 -17.29 -12.48 -1.75
CA LEU A 199 -16.05 -13.01 -2.36
C LEU A 199 -15.79 -12.43 -3.74
N GLY A 200 -16.84 -12.29 -4.57
CA GLY A 200 -16.74 -11.71 -5.90
C GLY A 200 -16.30 -10.25 -5.84
N TYR A 201 -16.89 -9.46 -4.94
CA TYR A 201 -16.47 -8.08 -4.72
C TYR A 201 -14.99 -7.99 -4.34
N ILE A 202 -14.55 -8.76 -3.34
CA ILE A 202 -13.16 -8.73 -2.88
C ILE A 202 -12.21 -9.13 -4.01
N PHE A 203 -12.52 -10.20 -4.74
CA PHE A 203 -11.68 -10.67 -5.84
C PHE A 203 -11.53 -9.62 -6.95
N PHE A 204 -12.64 -9.11 -7.49
CA PHE A 204 -12.58 -8.15 -8.58
C PHE A 204 -12.02 -6.80 -8.12
N TYR A 205 -12.35 -6.35 -6.92
CA TYR A 205 -11.82 -5.10 -6.38
C TYR A 205 -10.31 -5.20 -6.14
N SER A 206 -9.82 -6.31 -5.57
CA SER A 206 -8.38 -6.57 -5.45
C SER A 206 -7.71 -6.63 -6.83
N LEU A 207 -8.33 -7.28 -7.82
CA LEU A 207 -7.78 -7.39 -9.16
C LEU A 207 -7.67 -6.03 -9.87
N PHE A 208 -8.73 -5.22 -9.85
CA PHE A 208 -8.72 -3.91 -10.49
C PHE A 208 -7.76 -2.94 -9.80
N ASN A 209 -7.71 -2.95 -8.46
CA ASN A 209 -6.73 -2.15 -7.73
C ASN A 209 -5.30 -2.58 -8.05
N LEU A 210 -5.03 -3.89 -8.07
CA LEU A 210 -3.72 -4.43 -8.41
C LEU A 210 -3.27 -3.96 -9.79
N ILE A 211 -4.16 -4.02 -10.79
CA ILE A 211 -3.87 -3.55 -12.16
C ILE A 211 -3.64 -2.04 -12.18
N GLY A 212 -4.55 -1.26 -11.59
CA GLY A 212 -4.49 0.19 -11.64
C GLY A 212 -3.29 0.79 -10.91
N ASN A 213 -3.08 0.38 -9.65
CA ASN A 213 -1.90 0.75 -8.86
C ASN A 213 -0.61 0.30 -9.55
N GLY A 214 -0.61 -0.88 -10.17
CA GLY A 214 0.50 -1.38 -10.96
C GLY A 214 0.81 -0.49 -12.16
N ILE A 215 -0.18 -0.12 -12.96
CA ILE A 215 0.00 0.76 -14.13
C ILE A 215 0.49 2.16 -13.70
N GLU A 216 -0.08 2.73 -12.65
CA GLU A 216 0.31 4.04 -12.13
C GLU A 216 1.76 4.06 -11.66
N ALA A 217 2.16 3.03 -10.92
CA ALA A 217 3.54 2.87 -10.48
C ALA A 217 4.49 2.57 -11.66
N ALA A 218 4.03 1.86 -12.70
CA ALA A 218 4.79 1.60 -13.92
C ALA A 218 5.09 2.90 -14.70
N ILE A 219 4.12 3.81 -14.78
CA ILE A 219 4.29 5.14 -15.38
C ILE A 219 5.21 6.00 -14.50
N SER A 220 5.03 5.91 -13.17
CA SER A 220 5.78 6.70 -12.20
C SER A 220 7.25 6.30 -12.07
N GLY A 221 7.56 5.01 -12.20
CA GLY A 221 8.91 4.47 -11.98
C GLY A 221 10.00 5.16 -12.81
N PRO A 222 9.88 5.28 -14.14
CA PRO A 222 10.86 5.99 -14.96
C PRO A 222 11.01 7.47 -14.62
N ILE A 223 9.93 8.12 -14.19
CA ILE A 223 9.95 9.55 -13.81
C ILE A 223 10.66 9.69 -12.46
N ALA A 224 10.36 8.81 -11.51
CA ALA A 224 11.00 8.76 -10.21
C ALA A 224 12.52 8.57 -10.32
N VAL A 225 12.98 7.71 -11.22
CA VAL A 225 14.42 7.50 -11.51
C VAL A 225 15.11 8.76 -12.04
N ARG A 226 14.39 9.67 -12.72
CA ARG A 226 15.00 10.91 -13.22
C ARG A 226 15.13 11.99 -12.15
N ILE A 227 14.37 11.87 -11.08
CA ILE A 227 14.35 12.82 -9.96
C ILE A 227 15.35 12.40 -8.89
N ALA A 228 15.50 11.10 -8.67
CA ALA A 228 16.43 10.50 -7.73
C ALA A 228 17.87 10.46 -8.26
#